data_AF-A0A1J3JQ43-F1
#
_entry.id   AF-A0A1J3JQ43-F1
#
_cell.length_a   1.000
_cell.length_b   1.000
_cell.length_c   1.000
_cell.angle_alpha   90.00
_cell.angle_beta   90.00
_cell.angle_gamma   90.00
#
_symmetry.space_group_name_H-M   'P 1'
#
loop_
_entity.id
_entity.type
_entity.pdbx_description
1 polymer ?
#
loop_
_entity_poly.entity_id
_entity_poly.type
_entity_poly.pdbx_seq_one_letter_code
_entity_poly.pdbx_strand_id
1 'polypeptide(L)'
;ILSLNFFFQSVKPRLSRLLQPSLETRVKAALLSRKEVVEFLDSSVVEQEDDEEEDEGDVSTISSSTFEFDPYMTSKAESVNKALDEAIPIGEPLKIHEAMRYAILAAGKRVRP
;
A
#
# COMPACT_ATOMS: atom_id res chain seq x y z
N ILE A 1 -29.97 -24.86 37.12
CA ILE A 1 -30.17 -23.39 37.06
C ILE A 1 -29.65 -22.91 35.71
N LEU A 2 -30.43 -23.15 34.65
CA LEU A 2 -30.04 -22.84 33.27
C LEU A 2 -31.12 -21.95 32.66
N SER A 3 -31.28 -20.74 33.20
CA SER A 3 -32.29 -19.79 32.69
C SER A 3 -31.87 -18.38 33.04
N LEU A 4 -31.27 -17.70 32.06
CA LEU A 4 -31.25 -16.23 31.89
C LEU A 4 -30.34 -15.88 30.70
N ASN A 5 -29.22 -16.59 30.55
CA ASN A 5 -28.25 -16.34 29.47
C ASN A 5 -28.74 -16.71 28.06
N PHE A 6 -29.72 -17.62 27.93
CA PHE A 6 -30.24 -18.01 26.61
C PHE A 6 -31.18 -16.97 25.99
N PHE A 7 -31.90 -16.20 26.83
CA PHE A 7 -32.83 -15.16 26.35
C PHE A 7 -32.09 -13.95 25.79
N PHE A 8 -30.90 -13.64 26.31
CA PHE A 8 -30.08 -12.53 25.80
C PHE A 8 -29.26 -12.87 24.55
N GLN A 9 -29.11 -14.16 24.20
CA GLN A 9 -28.36 -14.59 23.02
C GLN A 9 -29.20 -14.46 21.72
N SER A 10 -30.53 -14.56 21.80
CA SER A 10 -31.41 -14.63 20.60
C SER A 10 -32.11 -13.32 20.21
N VAL A 11 -32.05 -12.27 21.04
CA VAL A 11 -32.78 -11.01 20.81
C VAL A 11 -31.90 -9.91 20.19
N LYS A 12 -30.57 -9.99 20.34
CA LYS A 12 -29.65 -8.91 19.93
C LYS A 12 -29.43 -8.69 18.42
N PRO A 13 -29.62 -9.64 17.48
CA PRO A 13 -29.34 -9.36 16.07
C PRO A 13 -30.48 -8.62 15.34
N ARG A 14 -31.66 -8.42 15.96
CA ARG A 14 -32.82 -7.77 15.31
C ARG A 14 -33.03 -6.30 15.64
N LEU A 15 -32.28 -5.72 16.58
CA LEU A 15 -32.41 -4.30 16.97
C LEU A 15 -31.33 -3.39 16.36
N SER A 16 -30.29 -3.93 15.73
CA SER A 16 -29.20 -3.13 15.13
C SER A 16 -29.54 -2.47 13.79
N ARG A 17 -30.74 -2.71 13.23
CA ARG A 17 -31.20 -2.01 12.00
C ARG A 17 -31.80 -0.63 12.24
N LEU A 18 -32.14 -0.29 13.48
CA LEU A 18 -32.72 1.03 13.81
C LEU A 18 -31.69 2.16 13.86
N LEU A 19 -30.40 1.81 13.95
CA LEU A 19 -29.29 2.76 13.95
C LEU A 19 -28.54 2.79 12.61
N GLN A 20 -29.20 2.44 11.50
CA GLN A 20 -28.61 2.71 10.19
C GLN A 20 -28.65 4.22 9.93
N PRO A 21 -27.49 4.89 9.77
CA PRO A 21 -27.46 6.30 9.42
C PRO A 21 -28.18 6.52 8.09
N SER A 22 -29.01 7.58 8.03
CA SER A 22 -29.75 7.93 6.82
C SER A 22 -28.82 8.09 5.62
N LEU A 23 -29.32 7.88 4.41
CA LEU A 23 -28.50 8.03 3.20
C LEU A 23 -27.84 9.41 3.12
N GLU A 24 -28.51 10.46 3.61
CA GLU A 24 -27.94 11.80 3.67
C GLU A 24 -26.73 11.91 4.59
N THR A 25 -26.76 11.29 5.77
CA THR A 25 -25.63 11.30 6.70
C THR A 25 -24.44 10.51 6.14
N ARG A 26 -24.72 9.41 5.43
CA ARG A 26 -23.69 8.62 4.71
C ARG A 26 -23.06 9.41 3.57
N VAL A 27 -23.86 10.14 2.78
CA VAL A 27 -23.37 10.98 1.68
C VAL A 27 -22.56 12.16 2.21
N LYS A 28 -23.03 12.84 3.26
CA LYS A 28 -22.30 13.95 3.90
C LYS A 28 -20.94 13.49 4.46
N ALA A 29 -20.89 12.33 5.12
CA ALA A 29 -19.64 11.77 5.62
C ALA A 29 -18.65 11.45 4.47
N ALA A 30 -19.13 10.89 3.36
CA ALA A 30 -18.30 10.60 2.19
C ALA A 30 -17.81 11.87 1.46
N LEU A 31 -18.59 12.95 1.48
CA LEU A 31 -18.18 14.25 0.93
C LEU A 31 -17.16 14.96 1.83
N LEU A 32 -17.36 14.91 3.16
CA LEU A 32 -16.41 15.46 4.14
C LEU A 32 -15.05 14.76 4.05
N SER A 33 -15.04 13.43 3.95
CA SER A 33 -13.77 12.69 3.78
C SER A 33 -13.07 13.03 2.46
N ARG A 34 -13.82 13.33 1.39
CA ARG A 34 -13.21 13.80 0.13
C ARG A 34 -12.64 15.21 0.27
N LYS A 35 -13.33 16.10 0.98
CA LYS A 35 -12.88 17.48 1.16
C LYS A 35 -11.59 17.57 1.98
N GLU A 36 -11.49 16.79 3.06
CA GLU A 36 -10.26 16.67 3.86
C GLU A 36 -9.07 16.15 3.03
N VAL A 37 -9.31 15.13 2.19
CA VAL A 37 -8.28 14.58 1.30
C VAL A 37 -7.83 15.60 0.24
N VAL A 38 -8.75 16.41 -0.29
CA VAL A 38 -8.41 17.47 -1.25
C VAL A 38 -7.59 18.58 -0.58
N GLU A 39 -7.98 19.04 0.60
CA GLU A 39 -7.22 20.05 1.35
C GLU A 39 -5.82 19.54 1.75
N PHE A 40 -5.69 18.24 2.05
CA PHE A 40 -4.38 17.62 2.29
C PHE A 40 -3.50 17.62 1.04
N LEU A 41 -4.05 17.26 -0.12
CA LEU A 41 -3.31 17.20 -1.39
C LEU A 41 -2.93 18.58 -1.94
N ASP A 42 -3.72 19.62 -1.66
CA ASP A 42 -3.48 21.00 -2.11
C ASP A 42 -2.40 21.71 -1.27
N SER A 43 -2.00 21.13 -0.13
CA SER A 43 -1.07 21.77 0.82
C SER A 43 0.41 21.70 0.43
N SER A 44 0.77 21.07 -0.69
CA SER A 44 2.18 20.91 -1.09
C SER A 44 2.39 21.01 -2.61
N VAL A 45 2.17 22.20 -3.16
CA VAL A 45 2.87 22.64 -4.37
C VAL A 45 3.42 24.04 -4.07
N VAL A 46 4.66 24.08 -3.59
CA VAL A 46 5.49 25.27 -3.73
C VAL A 46 6.01 25.21 -5.16
N GLU A 47 5.40 25.99 -6.07
CA GLU A 47 6.05 26.30 -7.34
C GLU A 47 7.26 27.17 -7.01
N GLN A 48 8.46 26.61 -7.13
CA GLN A 48 9.67 27.40 -7.25
C GLN A 48 9.86 27.69 -8.73
N GLU A 49 9.83 28.98 -9.05
CA GLU A 49 10.11 29.54 -10.37
C GLU A 49 11.52 29.08 -10.80
N ASP A 50 11.61 28.57 -12.02
CA ASP A 50 12.85 28.13 -12.66
C ASP A 50 13.73 29.36 -12.94
N ASP A 51 14.81 29.54 -12.19
CA ASP A 51 15.95 30.37 -12.59
C ASP A 51 17.08 29.45 -13.07
N GLU A 52 17.45 29.60 -14.34
CA GLU A 52 18.56 28.92 -15.01
C GLU A 52 19.91 29.40 -14.45
N GLU A 53 20.72 28.51 -13.86
CA GLU A 53 22.18 28.70 -13.74
C GLU A 53 22.90 27.34 -13.81
N GLU A 54 23.94 27.27 -14.64
CA GLU A 54 24.89 26.16 -14.74
C GLU A 54 25.90 26.25 -13.57
N ASP A 55 26.08 25.19 -12.78
CA ASP A 55 27.31 25.05 -11.97
C ASP A 55 27.68 23.58 -11.69
N GLU A 56 28.91 23.24 -12.08
CA GLU A 56 29.63 22.00 -11.79
C GLU A 56 30.23 22.12 -10.39
N GLY A 57 29.61 21.51 -9.38
CA GLY A 57 30.12 21.54 -8.02
C GLY A 57 29.47 20.50 -7.10
N ASP A 58 30.26 19.50 -6.72
CA ASP A 58 29.98 18.52 -5.66
C ASP A 58 29.59 19.24 -4.36
N VAL A 59 28.29 19.26 -4.07
CA VAL A 59 27.76 19.76 -2.81
C VAL A 59 26.95 18.66 -2.13
N SER A 60 27.62 17.96 -1.22
CA SER A 60 27.01 17.09 -0.21
C SER A 60 26.20 17.95 0.77
N THR A 61 25.08 18.48 0.31
CA THR A 61 24.11 19.19 1.14
C THR A 61 23.01 18.20 1.47
N ILE A 62 22.59 18.15 2.72
CA ILE A 62 21.38 17.44 3.16
C ILE A 62 20.20 18.22 2.56
N SER A 63 20.02 18.09 1.26
CA SER A 63 18.91 18.60 0.48
C SER A 63 17.76 17.64 0.68
N SER A 64 16.53 18.16 0.77
CA SER A 64 15.32 17.40 0.54
C SER A 64 15.53 16.47 -0.65
N SER A 65 15.81 15.18 -0.40
CA SER A 65 16.28 14.27 -1.43
C SER A 65 15.15 14.10 -2.43
N THR A 66 15.29 14.71 -3.61
CA THR A 66 14.37 14.45 -4.71
C THR A 66 14.38 12.94 -4.93
N PHE A 67 13.20 12.33 -4.88
CA PHE A 67 13.08 10.88 -4.95
C PHE A 67 13.41 10.41 -6.38
N GLU A 68 14.50 9.66 -6.51
CA GLU A 68 14.88 9.02 -7.77
C GLU A 68 14.18 7.65 -7.91
N PHE A 69 13.24 7.56 -8.84
CA PHE A 69 12.40 6.36 -9.00
C PHE A 69 13.16 5.16 -9.59
N ASP A 70 13.99 5.38 -10.61
CA ASP A 70 14.69 4.29 -11.32
C ASP A 70 15.67 3.48 -10.44
N PRO A 71 16.59 4.10 -9.68
CA PRO A 71 17.46 3.34 -8.77
C PRO A 71 16.67 2.69 -7.64
N TYR A 72 15.61 3.35 -7.14
CA TYR A 72 14.71 2.76 -6.14
C TYR A 72 14.05 1.48 -6.65
N MET A 73 13.46 1.51 -7.84
CA MET A 73 12.78 0.34 -8.42
C MET A 73 13.75 -0.80 -8.72
N THR A 74 14.96 -0.48 -9.18
CA THR A 74 16.01 -1.47 -9.44
C THR A 74 16.41 -2.19 -8.14
N SER A 75 16.76 -1.41 -7.11
CA SER A 75 17.08 -1.94 -5.78
C SER A 75 15.93 -2.76 -5.19
N LYS A 76 14.69 -2.30 -5.36
CA LYS A 76 13.52 -3.02 -4.85
C LYS A 76 13.29 -4.33 -5.59
N ALA A 77 13.45 -4.36 -6.91
CA ALA A 77 13.32 -5.57 -7.71
C ALA A 77 14.37 -6.63 -7.32
N GLU A 78 15.61 -6.22 -7.07
CA GLU A 78 16.68 -7.11 -6.58
C GLU A 78 16.35 -7.69 -5.21
N SER A 79 15.89 -6.86 -4.27
CA SER A 79 15.48 -7.30 -2.94
C SER A 79 14.34 -8.32 -3.00
N VAL A 80 13.35 -8.11 -3.87
CA VAL A 80 12.24 -9.05 -4.08
C VAL A 80 12.72 -10.36 -4.70
N ASN A 81 13.56 -10.29 -5.74
CA ASN A 81 14.11 -11.49 -6.37
C ASN A 81 14.91 -12.35 -5.39
N LYS A 82 15.70 -11.72 -4.51
CA LYS A 82 16.43 -12.43 -3.45
C LYS A 82 15.49 -13.14 -2.48
N ALA A 83 14.46 -12.45 -1.99
CA ALA A 83 13.48 -13.04 -1.08
C ALA A 83 12.70 -14.21 -1.75
N LEU A 84 12.38 -14.08 -3.04
CA LEU A 84 11.72 -15.15 -3.79
C LEU A 84 12.61 -16.38 -3.99
N ASP A 85 13.90 -16.19 -4.23
CA ASP A 85 14.87 -17.29 -4.36
C ASP A 85 15.04 -18.05 -3.03
N GLU A 86 15.12 -17.32 -1.92
CA GLU A 86 15.18 -17.88 -0.57
C GLU A 86 13.89 -18.61 -0.17
N ALA A 87 12.73 -18.13 -0.62
CA ALA A 87 11.43 -18.73 -0.32
C ALA A 87 11.18 -20.07 -1.04
N ILE A 88 11.89 -20.33 -2.15
CA ILE A 88 11.70 -21.54 -2.98
C ILE A 88 13.04 -22.29 -3.11
N PRO A 89 13.49 -22.95 -2.03
CA PRO A 89 14.67 -23.80 -2.09
C PRO A 89 14.42 -25.01 -3.01
N ILE A 90 15.50 -25.54 -3.60
CA ILE A 90 15.43 -26.76 -4.42
C ILE A 90 15.30 -27.97 -3.49
N GLY A 91 14.23 -28.75 -3.69
CA GLY A 91 13.94 -29.94 -2.92
C GLY A 91 13.21 -31.00 -3.74
N GLU A 92 12.90 -32.15 -3.13
CA GLU A 92 12.09 -33.17 -3.79
C GLU A 92 10.60 -32.83 -3.71
N PRO A 93 9.83 -32.97 -4.81
CA PRO A 93 10.25 -33.45 -6.14
C PRO A 93 10.89 -32.34 -6.99
N LEU A 94 12.11 -32.61 -7.49
CA LEU A 94 12.96 -31.63 -8.18
C LEU A 94 12.26 -30.89 -9.32
N LYS A 95 11.53 -31.62 -10.19
CA LYS A 95 10.85 -31.05 -11.36
C LYS A 95 9.83 -29.97 -11.01
N ILE A 96 9.17 -30.09 -9.86
CA ILE A 96 8.16 -29.10 -9.43
C ILE A 96 8.86 -27.85 -8.93
N HIS A 97 9.91 -28.00 -8.11
CA HIS A 97 10.70 -26.87 -7.63
C HIS A 97 11.40 -26.12 -8.79
N GLU A 98 11.93 -26.84 -9.78
CA GLU A 98 12.48 -26.26 -11.00
C GLU A 98 11.43 -25.46 -11.78
N ALA A 99 10.23 -26.03 -11.99
CA ALA A 99 9.15 -25.35 -12.69
C ALA A 99 8.66 -24.09 -11.94
N MET A 100 8.56 -24.15 -10.61
CA MET A 100 8.19 -23.00 -9.77
C MET A 100 9.22 -21.88 -9.87
N ARG A 101 10.51 -22.22 -9.71
CA ARG A 101 11.60 -21.25 -9.84
C ARG A 101 11.64 -20.63 -11.23
N TYR A 102 11.45 -21.43 -12.28
CA TYR A 102 11.36 -20.94 -13.65
C TYR A 102 10.22 -19.93 -13.84
N ALA A 103 9.03 -20.21 -13.30
CA ALA A 103 7.89 -19.31 -13.44
C ALA A 103 8.06 -17.98 -12.67
N ILE A 104 8.70 -18.03 -11.48
CA ILE A 104 8.73 -16.90 -10.54
C ILE A 104 9.98 -16.03 -10.71
N LEU A 105 11.15 -16.64 -10.92
CA LEU A 105 12.42 -15.94 -11.08
C LEU A 105 12.69 -15.50 -12.53
N ALA A 106 11.82 -15.87 -13.47
CA ALA A 106 11.82 -15.28 -14.80
C ALA A 106 11.58 -13.76 -14.76
N ALA A 107 11.98 -13.08 -15.84
CA ALA A 107 11.93 -11.63 -15.95
C ALA A 107 10.52 -11.05 -15.69
N GLY A 108 10.45 -9.99 -14.89
CA GLY A 108 9.21 -9.29 -14.58
C GLY A 108 9.46 -7.94 -13.90
N LYS A 109 8.52 -7.00 -14.02
CA LYS A 109 8.65 -5.62 -13.52
C LYS A 109 8.43 -5.45 -12.00
N ARG A 110 7.98 -6.49 -11.30
CA ARG A 110 7.72 -6.48 -9.83
C ARG A 110 6.85 -5.31 -9.32
N VAL A 111 5.88 -4.86 -10.12
CA VAL A 111 4.87 -3.84 -9.69
C VAL A 111 4.01 -4.36 -8.54
N ARG A 112 3.80 -5.69 -8.48
CA ARG A 112 3.18 -6.40 -7.37
C ARG A 112 4.16 -7.48 -6.91
N PRO A 113 4.91 -7.23 -5.84
CA PRO A 113 5.88 -8.18 -5.32
C PRO A 113 5.21 -9.36 -4.61
#